data_AF-A0A3C1LYC7-F1
#
_entry.id   AF-A0A3C1LYC7-F1
#
_cell.length_a   1.000
_cell.length_b   1.000
_cell.length_c   1.000
_cell.angle_alpha   90.00
_cell.angle_beta   90.00
_cell.angle_gamma   90.00
#
_symmetry.space_group_name_H-M   'P 1'
#
loop_
_entity.id
_entity.type
_entity.pdbx_description
1 polymer ?
#
loop_
_entity_poly.entity_id
_entity_poly.type
_entity_poly.pdbx_seq_one_letter_code
_entity_poly.pdbx_strand_id
1 'polypeptide(L)' 'ILSLIFLDHFSTKEKADSLSGRGMGMSAVKSACEKLGGTIEVASKLGSGTTFTFKLPNLHKFA' A
#
# COMPACT_ATOMS: atom_id res chain seq x y z
N ILE A 1 5.11 12.37 4.34
CA ILE A 1 4.34 12.71 3.11
C ILE A 1 4.01 11.46 2.30
N LEU A 2 4.98 10.61 1.93
CA LEU A 2 4.68 9.43 1.08
C LEU A 2 3.70 8.43 1.71
N SER A 3 3.64 8.32 3.03
CA SER A 3 2.70 7.44 3.74
C SER A 3 1.22 7.79 3.52
N LEU A 4 0.91 8.99 2.99
CA LEU A 4 -0.47 9.41 2.68
C LEU A 4 -1.11 8.55 1.60
N ILE A 5 -0.32 7.89 0.74
CA ILE A 5 -0.82 6.98 -0.28
C ILE A 5 -1.56 5.76 0.32
N PHE A 6 -1.34 5.47 1.60
CA PHE A 6 -2.00 4.37 2.31
C PHE A 6 -3.30 4.80 3.01
N LEU A 7 -3.68 6.07 2.94
CA LEU A 7 -4.96 6.53 3.48
C LEU A 7 -6.09 6.01 2.62
N ASP A 8 -7.17 5.60 3.27
CA ASP A 8 -8.41 5.30 2.57
C ASP A 8 -8.87 6.51 1.77
N HIS A 9 -9.42 6.24 0.60
CA HIS A 9 -9.96 7.27 -0.30
C HIS A 9 -8.94 8.27 -0.86
N PHE A 10 -7.64 8.06 -0.62
CA PHE A 10 -6.60 8.83 -1.28
C PHE A 10 -6.45 8.40 -2.74
N SER A 11 -6.85 9.28 -3.66
CA SER A 11 -6.79 9.04 -5.10
C SER A 11 -6.42 10.32 -5.83
N THR A 12 -5.63 10.21 -6.89
CA THR A 12 -5.33 11.32 -7.80
C THR A 12 -6.31 11.40 -8.98
N LYS A 13 -7.25 10.46 -9.08
CA LYS A 13 -8.29 10.46 -10.12
C LYS A 13 -9.44 11.38 -9.72
N GLU A 14 -9.89 12.24 -10.64
CA GLU A 14 -11.06 13.11 -10.44
C GLU A 14 -12.40 12.34 -10.38
N LYS A 15 -12.49 11.18 -11.06
CA LYS A 15 -13.66 10.29 -11.01
C LYS A 15 -13.23 8.86 -10.67
N ALA A 16 -13.82 8.31 -9.62
CA ALA A 16 -13.66 6.91 -9.25
C ALA A 16 -14.63 6.04 -10.08
N ASP A 17 -14.15 4.94 -10.64
CA ASP A 17 -14.99 3.95 -11.31
C ASP A 17 -15.23 2.75 -10.38
N SER A 18 -16.15 1.86 -10.77
CA SER A 18 -16.56 0.72 -9.93
C SER A 18 -15.46 -0.32 -9.73
N LEU A 19 -14.45 -0.36 -10.62
CA LEU A 19 -13.36 -1.33 -10.65
C LEU A 19 -12.04 -0.79 -10.07
N SER A 20 -11.77 0.51 -10.17
CA SER A 20 -10.48 1.14 -9.86
C SER A 20 -10.63 2.62 -9.44
N GLY A 21 -9.74 3.12 -8.58
CA GLY A 21 -9.62 4.57 -8.33
C GLY A 21 -10.38 5.15 -7.13
N ARG A 22 -10.92 4.33 -6.23
CA ARG A 22 -11.53 4.80 -4.96
C ARG A 22 -10.53 5.11 -3.84
N GLY A 23 -9.23 5.09 -4.13
CA GLY A 23 -8.19 5.22 -3.11
C GLY A 23 -8.11 4.07 -2.09
N MET A 24 -8.66 2.90 -2.42
CA MET A 24 -8.57 1.70 -1.56
C MET A 24 -7.39 0.78 -1.91
N GLY A 25 -6.73 0.98 -3.06
CA GLY A 25 -5.72 0.02 -3.56
C GLY A 25 -4.57 -0.17 -2.58
N MET A 26 -3.95 0.94 -2.16
CA MET A 26 -2.80 0.89 -1.26
C MET A 26 -3.19 0.73 0.21
N SER A 27 -4.38 1.20 0.63
CA SER A 27 -4.87 0.96 1.99
C SER A 27 -5.21 -0.52 2.22
N ALA A 28 -5.75 -1.21 1.19
CA ALA A 28 -5.97 -2.66 1.22
C ALA A 28 -4.65 -3.44 1.28
N VAL A 29 -3.63 -3.02 0.51
CA VAL A 29 -2.29 -3.63 0.56
C VAL A 29 -1.66 -3.47 1.94
N LYS A 30 -1.72 -2.27 2.52
CA LYS A 30 -1.24 -2.02 3.89
C LYS A 30 -1.97 -2.91 4.90
N SER A 31 -3.30 -2.95 4.83
CA SER A 31 -4.13 -3.77 5.70
C SER A 31 -3.79 -5.27 5.59
N ALA A 32 -3.54 -5.76 4.37
CA ALA A 32 -3.14 -7.16 4.16
C ALA A 32 -1.76 -7.45 4.77
N CYS A 33 -0.80 -6.54 4.59
CA CYS A 33 0.53 -6.67 5.19
C CYS A 33 0.47 -6.67 6.74
N GLU A 34 -0.31 -5.76 7.32
CA GLU A 34 -0.50 -5.65 8.78
C GLU A 34 -1.21 -6.89 9.35
N LYS A 35 -2.19 -7.46 8.65
CA LYS A 35 -2.86 -8.72 9.04
C LYS A 35 -1.90 -9.90 9.14
N LEU A 36 -0.84 -9.89 8.33
CA LEU A 36 0.23 -10.89 8.39
C LEU A 36 1.29 -10.57 9.48
N GLY A 37 1.07 -9.52 10.28
CA GLY A 37 2.02 -9.03 11.28
C GLY A 37 3.23 -8.34 10.68
N GLY A 38 3.15 -7.96 9.40
CA GLY A 38 4.23 -7.29 8.68
C GLY A 38 4.10 -5.78 8.64
N THR A 39 5.09 -5.14 7.99
CA THR A 39 5.11 -3.71 7.74
C THR A 39 5.41 -3.41 6.27
N ILE A 40 4.96 -2.25 5.80
CA ILE A 40 5.20 -1.75 4.45
C ILE A 40 5.83 -0.35 4.53
N GLU A 41 6.89 -0.16 3.74
CA GLU A 41 7.59 1.11 3.58
C GLU A 41 7.60 1.51 2.10
N VAL A 42 7.63 2.81 1.83
CA VAL A 42 7.69 3.36 0.48
C VAL A 42 8.81 4.40 0.39
N ALA A 43 9.65 4.25 -0.62
CA ALA A 43 10.66 5.23 -1.01
C ALA A 43 10.43 5.62 -2.46
N SER A 44 10.40 6.92 -2.76
CA SER A 44 10.19 7.41 -4.12
C SER A 44 11.08 8.61 -4.37
N LYS A 45 11.63 8.68 -5.57
CA LYS A 45 12.37 9.84 -6.06
C LYS A 45 11.92 10.14 -7.48
N LEU A 46 11.53 11.39 -7.73
CA LEU A 46 11.07 11.83 -9.05
C LEU A 46 12.13 11.52 -10.11
N GLY A 47 11.71 10.92 -11.22
CA GLY A 47 12.60 10.50 -12.30
C GLY A 47 13.45 9.26 -12.00
N SER A 48 13.40 8.70 -10.78
CA SER A 48 14.08 7.45 -10.41
C SER A 48 13.12 6.32 -10.05
N GLY A 49 11.82 6.60 -10.00
CA GLY A 49 10.78 5.61 -9.70
C GLY A 49 10.45 5.49 -8.22
N THR A 50 9.71 4.45 -7.90
CA THR A 50 9.17 4.17 -6.56
C THR A 50 9.47 2.74 -6.18
N THR A 51 9.98 2.53 -4.96
CA THR A 51 10.25 1.23 -4.35
C THR A 51 9.34 1.04 -3.15
N PHE A 52 8.70 -0.13 -3.09
CA PHE A 52 7.93 -0.59 -1.94
C PHE A 52 8.69 -1.73 -1.27
N THR A 53 8.84 -1.66 0.05
CA THR A 53 9.54 -2.66 0.85
C THR A 53 8.57 -3.29 1.83
N PHE A 54 8.42 -4.60 1.76
CA PHE A 54 7.56 -5.38 2.66
C PHE A 54 8.45 -6.17 3.64
N LYS A 55 8.17 -6.04 4.93
CA LYS A 55 8.82 -6.83 5.98
C LYS A 55 7.76 -7.71 6.61
N LEU A 56 7.80 -9.00 6.33
CA LEU A 56 6.86 -9.98 6.88
C LEU A 56 7.56 -10.80 7.96
N PRO A 57 6.88 -11.11 9.08
CA PRO A 57 7.40 -12.05 10.06
C PRO A 57 7.49 -13.45 9.45
N ASN A 58 8.28 -14.32 10.09
CA ASN A 58 8.55 -15.66 9.56
C ASN A 58 7.24 -16.44 9.34
N LEU A 59 6.93 -16.79 8.09
CA LEU A 59 5.64 -17.33 7.62
C LEU A 59 5.34 -18.77 8.10
N HIS A 60 6.23 -19.37 8.89
CA HIS A 60 6.08 -20.73 9.42
C HIS A 60 4.89 -20.93 10.38
N LYS A 61 4.12 -19.88 10.73
CA LYS A 61 2.92 -19.99 11.59
C LYS A 61 1.62 -20.37 10.86
N PHE A 62 1.67 -20.64 9.56
CA PHE A 62 0.48 -20.99 8.76
C PHE A 62 0.55 -22.38 8.11
N ALA A 63 1.46 -23.26 8.57
CA ALA A 63 1.53 -24.67 8.16
C ALA A 63 0.76 -25.56 9.14
#